data_AF-A0A938U5V6-F1
#
_entry.id   AF-A0A938U5V6-F1
#
_cell.length_a   1.000
_cell.length_b   1.000
_cell.length_c   1.000
_cell.angle_alpha   90.00
_cell.angle_beta   90.00
_cell.angle_gamma   90.00
#
_symmetry.space_group_name_H-M   'P 1'
#
loop_
_entity.id
_entity.type
_entity.pdbx_description
1 polymer ?
#
loop_
_entity_poly.entity_id
_entity_poly.type
_entity_poly.pdbx_seq_one_letter_code
_entity_poly.pdbx_strand_id
1 'polypeptide(L)'
;MDRRSPAASSTAGLPHAARLLLVGGLLAAVAAVAGCARTVGPPVTGCANDLDCLDGEACSAGACVTAGSQPCASDLECDPGKNEVCSAGLCIVAANAASNGGGNGAACTATKDCGLGQYCESGGGQCAPLPTDWCRQDSQCSGLTVLCSNRAQGSDFPGRCVQCIDDGDCDAGFCVPPGVCQAAPTTNDCGPNSQPVAGGRCRCDPGFVDDDSGACVPASAGEGEGEGEGEGDTGGGDGDDSCEFALDQFCDEPDLCPPGTDATDCANSSGDICLDFGWYGDGTCDSFCPQPDPDCAGGGGGSDTCVWANDNECDEPVLCEPGTDTTDCSGGGGGSGDTCVWANDNECDEPNLCASGTDTTDCSGGGSGDTCIWANDNFCDEPDLCAPGTDTTDCA
;
A
#
# COMPACT_ATOMS: atom_id res chain seq x y z
N MET A 1 -54.07 -40.80 -6.79
CA MET A 1 -53.20 -40.90 -7.98
C MET A 1 -51.88 -40.24 -7.58
N ASP A 2 -51.10 -40.79 -6.65
CA ASP A 2 -50.41 -42.10 -6.67
C ASP A 2 -49.33 -42.17 -7.75
N ARG A 3 -48.07 -42.07 -7.30
CA ARG A 3 -46.76 -42.50 -7.85
C ARG A 3 -45.70 -41.42 -7.67
N ARG A 4 -44.46 -41.68 -7.27
CA ARG A 4 -43.76 -42.81 -6.63
C ARG A 4 -42.32 -42.28 -6.47
N SER A 5 -41.69 -42.51 -5.33
CA SER A 5 -40.22 -42.46 -5.20
C SER A 5 -39.55 -43.48 -6.13
N PRO A 6 -38.24 -43.36 -6.33
CA PRO A 6 -37.42 -44.50 -5.94
C PRO A 6 -36.19 -44.13 -5.11
N ALA A 7 -35.90 -45.03 -4.17
CA ALA A 7 -34.64 -45.18 -3.46
C ALA A 7 -33.72 -46.16 -4.21
N ALA A 8 -32.40 -46.02 -4.03
CA ALA A 8 -31.38 -47.08 -3.90
C ALA A 8 -30.01 -46.40 -3.76
N SER A 9 -29.20 -46.57 -2.71
CA SER A 9 -28.60 -47.78 -2.11
C SER A 9 -27.32 -48.24 -2.81
N SER A 10 -26.17 -48.09 -2.14
CA SER A 10 -25.07 -49.06 -2.01
C SER A 10 -23.95 -48.41 -1.17
N THR A 11 -23.75 -48.71 0.12
CA THR A 11 -23.04 -49.88 0.68
C THR A 11 -21.72 -50.25 -0.01
N ALA A 12 -20.61 -49.88 0.61
CA ALA A 12 -19.42 -50.71 0.70
C ALA A 12 -18.75 -50.45 2.05
N GLY A 13 -18.77 -51.46 2.91
CA GLY A 13 -18.04 -51.46 4.18
C GLY A 13 -16.80 -52.35 4.12
N LEU A 14 -16.00 -52.18 5.17
CA LEU A 14 -15.05 -53.14 5.78
C LEU A 14 -13.71 -53.38 5.05
N PRO A 15 -12.65 -53.90 5.73
CA PRO A 15 -12.50 -54.22 7.17
C PRO A 15 -11.12 -53.88 7.83
N HIS A 16 -11.14 -53.90 9.16
CA HIS A 16 -10.20 -54.58 10.10
C HIS A 16 -8.72 -54.19 10.17
N ALA A 17 -8.37 -53.65 11.35
CA ALA A 17 -7.47 -54.24 12.33
C ALA A 17 -6.17 -54.92 11.84
N ALA A 18 -5.04 -54.32 12.22
CA ALA A 18 -3.81 -55.06 12.52
C ALA A 18 -3.07 -54.39 13.68
N ARG A 19 -3.33 -54.89 14.90
CA ARG A 19 -2.36 -54.89 15.99
C ARG A 19 -1.17 -55.74 15.54
N LEU A 20 0.04 -55.18 15.53
CA LEU A 20 1.25 -55.98 15.51
C LEU A 20 2.20 -55.48 16.60
N LEU A 21 2.22 -56.24 17.70
CA LEU A 21 3.32 -56.31 18.65
C LEU A 21 4.56 -56.83 17.92
N LEU A 22 5.66 -56.08 17.96
CA LEU A 22 6.99 -56.60 17.65
C LEU A 22 7.94 -56.28 18.80
N VAL A 23 8.11 -57.31 19.62
CA VAL A 23 9.15 -57.50 20.63
C VAL A 23 10.47 -57.77 19.92
N GLY A 24 11.54 -57.10 20.37
CA GLY A 24 12.89 -57.68 20.49
C GLY A 24 13.69 -57.89 19.20
N GLY A 25 14.77 -57.12 19.06
CA GLY A 25 15.77 -57.33 18.01
C GLY A 25 17.00 -56.45 18.18
N LEU A 26 17.78 -56.73 19.22
CA LEU A 26 19.12 -56.19 19.43
C LEU A 26 20.01 -56.58 18.23
N LEU A 27 20.37 -55.62 17.38
CA LEU A 27 21.46 -55.77 16.41
C LEU A 27 22.28 -54.47 16.41
N ALA A 28 23.36 -54.51 17.18
CA ALA A 28 24.46 -53.56 17.10
C ALA A 28 25.15 -53.76 15.74
N ALA A 29 24.72 -53.01 14.73
CA ALA A 29 25.51 -52.79 13.53
C ALA A 29 26.52 -51.67 13.82
N VAL A 30 27.72 -52.07 14.23
CA VAL A 30 28.91 -51.20 14.21
C VAL A 30 29.25 -50.97 12.74
N ALA A 31 28.62 -49.97 12.14
CA ALA A 31 29.10 -49.41 10.89
C ALA A 31 30.35 -48.58 11.23
N ALA A 32 31.52 -49.17 10.97
CA ALA A 32 32.76 -48.43 10.88
C ALA A 32 32.66 -47.45 9.72
N VAL A 33 32.11 -46.26 9.98
CA VAL A 33 32.36 -45.10 9.14
C VAL A 33 33.85 -44.84 9.29
N ALA A 34 34.59 -45.17 8.24
CA ALA A 34 35.93 -44.68 8.03
C ALA A 34 35.84 -43.15 7.93
N GLY A 35 35.79 -42.50 9.10
CA GLY A 35 36.09 -41.10 9.22
C GLY A 35 37.50 -40.93 8.69
N CYS A 36 37.63 -40.23 7.56
CA CYS A 36 38.89 -39.62 7.21
C CYS A 36 39.26 -38.73 8.39
N ALA A 37 40.14 -39.22 9.26
CA ALA A 37 40.87 -38.38 10.18
C ALA A 37 41.65 -37.40 9.30
N ARG A 38 41.06 -36.24 9.03
CA ARG A 38 41.80 -35.07 8.57
C ARG A 38 42.73 -34.75 9.73
N THR A 39 43.96 -35.22 9.61
CA THR A 39 45.09 -34.71 10.35
C THR A 39 45.02 -33.20 10.26
N VAL A 40 44.73 -32.56 11.39
CA VAL A 40 44.87 -31.11 11.56
C VAL A 40 46.36 -30.84 11.36
N GLY A 41 46.72 -30.50 10.13
CA GLY A 41 48.04 -29.98 9.81
C GLY A 41 48.24 -28.67 10.56
N PRO A 42 49.50 -28.28 10.84
CA PRO A 42 49.78 -26.95 11.35
C PRO A 42 49.16 -25.90 10.41
N PRO A 43 48.79 -24.71 10.90
CA PRO A 43 48.21 -23.67 10.08
C PRO A 43 49.08 -23.47 8.85
N VAL A 44 48.50 -23.68 7.66
CA VAL A 44 49.14 -23.32 6.40
C VAL A 44 49.34 -21.82 6.46
N THR A 45 50.57 -21.40 6.77
CA THR A 45 50.99 -19.99 6.82
C THR A 45 51.14 -19.39 5.42
N GLY A 46 50.30 -19.83 4.50
CA GLY A 46 50.00 -19.09 3.29
C GLY A 46 49.17 -19.86 2.28
N CYS A 47 48.59 -19.10 1.35
CA CYS A 47 47.73 -19.56 0.27
C CYS A 47 48.29 -19.07 -1.06
N ALA A 48 48.03 -19.80 -2.15
CA ALA A 48 48.31 -19.36 -3.51
C ALA A 48 47.03 -18.95 -4.26
N ASN A 49 45.90 -19.51 -3.88
CA ASN A 49 44.56 -19.17 -4.36
C ASN A 49 43.49 -19.52 -3.32
N ASP A 50 42.24 -19.14 -3.58
CA ASP A 50 41.13 -19.27 -2.62
C ASP A 50 40.79 -20.73 -2.24
N LEU A 51 41.15 -21.72 -3.06
CA LEU A 51 40.92 -23.15 -2.76
C LEU A 51 41.90 -23.68 -1.70
N ASP A 52 42.96 -22.94 -1.39
CA ASP A 52 43.90 -23.28 -0.33
C ASP A 52 43.38 -22.87 1.06
N CYS A 53 42.29 -22.10 1.10
CA CYS A 53 41.67 -21.57 2.32
C CYS A 53 40.44 -22.39 2.74
N LEU A 54 40.03 -22.24 4.00
CA LEU A 54 38.83 -22.90 4.51
C LEU A 54 37.57 -22.29 3.89
N ASP A 55 36.45 -23.03 3.91
CA ASP A 55 35.16 -22.54 3.45
C ASP A 55 34.82 -21.22 4.18
N GLY A 56 34.70 -20.13 3.42
CA GLY A 56 34.46 -18.78 3.95
C GLY A 56 35.70 -17.87 4.07
N GLU A 57 36.87 -18.30 3.57
CA GLU A 57 38.09 -17.50 3.48
C GLU A 57 38.56 -17.36 2.01
N ALA A 58 39.24 -16.25 1.69
CA ALA A 58 39.85 -15.97 0.39
C ALA A 58 41.35 -15.70 0.55
N CYS A 59 42.12 -15.99 -0.49
CA CYS A 59 43.57 -15.82 -0.46
C CYS A 59 43.97 -14.38 -0.82
N SER A 60 44.44 -13.62 0.15
CA SER A 60 44.93 -12.24 -0.05
C SER A 60 46.37 -12.10 0.43
N ALA A 61 47.26 -11.67 -0.47
CA ALA A 61 48.70 -11.47 -0.21
C ALA A 61 49.40 -12.69 0.41
N GLY A 62 48.95 -13.90 0.07
CA GLY A 62 49.50 -15.14 0.60
C GLY A 62 49.03 -15.48 2.00
N ALA A 63 47.93 -14.90 2.50
CA ALA A 63 47.25 -15.29 3.73
C ALA A 63 45.75 -15.49 3.48
N CYS A 64 45.16 -16.51 4.11
CA CYS A 64 43.71 -16.68 4.11
C CYS A 64 43.08 -15.62 4.99
N VAL A 65 42.20 -14.81 4.40
CA VAL A 65 41.42 -13.77 5.09
C VAL A 65 39.94 -14.12 4.95
N THR A 66 39.13 -13.84 5.97
CA THR A 66 37.69 -14.09 5.93
C THR A 66 37.04 -13.38 4.75
N ALA A 67 36.28 -14.10 3.91
CA ALA A 67 35.67 -13.56 2.70
C ALA A 67 34.58 -12.53 3.06
N GLY A 68 34.92 -11.24 2.92
CA GLY A 68 34.04 -10.09 3.16
C GLY A 68 34.80 -8.76 3.31
N SER A 69 35.93 -8.59 2.61
CA SER A 69 36.87 -7.52 2.93
C SER A 69 37.58 -6.91 1.72
N GLN A 70 36.87 -6.65 0.62
CA GLN A 70 37.34 -5.58 -0.27
C GLN A 70 36.90 -4.24 0.35
N PRO A 71 37.83 -3.30 0.57
CA PRO A 71 37.46 -1.96 0.96
C PRO A 71 36.69 -1.31 -0.19
N CYS A 72 35.64 -0.56 0.14
CA CYS A 72 34.79 0.13 -0.81
C CYS A 72 34.45 1.53 -0.30
N ALA A 73 34.17 2.44 -1.22
CA ALA A 73 33.58 3.75 -0.96
C ALA A 73 32.10 3.78 -1.38
N SER A 74 31.66 2.85 -2.23
CA SER A 74 30.28 2.75 -2.71
C SER A 74 29.93 1.33 -3.16
N ASP A 75 28.63 1.02 -3.26
CA ASP A 75 28.11 -0.30 -3.63
C ASP A 75 28.56 -0.78 -5.02
N LEU A 76 28.87 0.16 -5.93
CA LEU A 76 29.37 -0.13 -7.28
C LEU A 76 30.75 -0.81 -7.29
N GLU A 77 31.48 -0.70 -6.19
CA GLU A 77 32.81 -1.29 -6.03
C GLU A 77 32.75 -2.73 -5.48
N CYS A 78 31.55 -3.21 -5.13
CA CYS A 78 31.31 -4.55 -4.61
C CYS A 78 30.84 -5.50 -5.72
N ASP A 79 31.06 -6.82 -5.54
CA ASP A 79 30.79 -7.82 -6.58
C ASP A 79 29.27 -8.01 -6.79
N PRO A 80 28.70 -7.55 -7.93
CA PRO A 80 27.27 -7.68 -8.17
C PRO A 80 26.85 -9.14 -8.41
N GLY A 81 27.78 -10.02 -8.81
CA GLY A 81 27.52 -11.46 -8.96
C GLY A 81 27.33 -12.20 -7.64
N LYS A 82 27.76 -11.58 -6.52
CA LYS A 82 27.63 -12.13 -5.16
C LYS A 82 26.64 -11.36 -4.28
N ASN A 83 25.98 -10.34 -4.83
CA ASN A 83 25.03 -9.48 -4.11
C ASN A 83 25.67 -8.82 -2.87
N GLU A 84 26.86 -8.22 -3.05
CA GLU A 84 27.57 -7.50 -1.98
C GLU A 84 27.23 -6.00 -1.99
N VAL A 85 27.13 -5.40 -0.79
CA VAL A 85 26.91 -3.95 -0.60
C VAL A 85 28.03 -3.34 0.24
N CYS A 86 28.31 -2.06 0.04
CA CYS A 86 29.34 -1.34 0.75
C CYS A 86 28.81 -0.85 2.10
N SER A 87 29.25 -1.48 3.19
CA SER A 87 28.86 -1.08 4.54
C SER A 87 30.10 -0.85 5.40
N ALA A 88 30.16 0.31 6.04
CA ALA A 88 31.31 0.75 6.85
C ALA A 88 32.66 0.66 6.12
N GLY A 89 32.65 0.88 4.79
CA GLY A 89 33.85 0.84 3.96
C GLY A 89 34.32 -0.55 3.57
N LEU A 90 33.47 -1.58 3.72
CA LEU A 90 33.75 -2.96 3.36
C LEU A 90 32.59 -3.56 2.55
N CYS A 91 32.92 -4.31 1.50
CA CYS A 91 31.93 -5.09 0.75
C CYS A 91 31.50 -6.31 1.57
N ILE A 92 30.22 -6.34 1.92
CA ILE A 92 29.61 -7.45 2.66
C ILE A 92 28.47 -8.05 1.85
N VAL A 93 28.37 -9.37 1.83
CA VAL A 93 27.25 -10.08 1.18
C VAL A 93 25.95 -9.60 1.83
N ALA A 94 24.95 -9.20 1.05
CA ALA A 94 23.70 -8.63 1.55
C ALA A 94 22.99 -9.54 2.58
N ALA A 95 23.22 -10.86 2.52
CA ALA A 95 22.73 -11.81 3.53
C ALA A 95 23.35 -11.60 4.94
N ASN A 96 24.58 -11.08 5.02
CA ASN A 96 25.30 -10.75 6.27
C ASN A 96 25.26 -9.26 6.63
N ALA A 97 24.80 -8.39 5.71
CA ALA A 97 24.50 -6.99 5.98
C ALA A 97 23.29 -6.77 6.92
N ALA A 98 22.58 -7.85 7.26
CA ALA A 98 21.44 -7.91 8.16
C ALA A 98 21.73 -7.53 9.63
N SER A 99 22.90 -6.96 9.95
CA SER A 99 23.21 -6.44 11.29
C SER A 99 23.10 -4.93 11.44
N ASN A 100 22.70 -4.16 10.41
CA ASN A 100 22.37 -2.73 10.58
C ASN A 100 21.27 -2.13 9.68
N GLY A 101 20.43 -2.92 9.01
CA GLY A 101 19.19 -2.38 8.40
C GLY A 101 18.51 -3.34 7.43
N GLY A 102 17.24 -3.67 7.67
CA GLY A 102 16.35 -4.23 6.64
C GLY A 102 16.31 -5.75 6.46
N GLY A 103 16.37 -6.55 7.54
CA GLY A 103 15.75 -7.88 7.46
C GLY A 103 14.23 -7.75 7.34
N ASN A 104 13.52 -8.73 6.77
CA ASN A 104 12.05 -8.75 6.86
C ASN A 104 11.65 -8.65 8.35
N GLY A 105 10.83 -7.65 8.69
CA GLY A 105 10.47 -7.35 10.09
C GLY A 105 11.41 -6.40 10.83
N ALA A 106 12.42 -5.82 10.19
CA ALA A 106 13.22 -4.75 10.79
C ALA A 106 12.35 -3.52 11.06
N ALA A 107 12.48 -2.90 12.24
CA ALA A 107 11.74 -1.69 12.56
C ALA A 107 12.15 -0.54 11.62
N CYS A 108 11.18 0.24 11.17
CA CYS A 108 11.35 1.37 10.26
C CYS A 108 10.39 2.50 10.63
N THR A 109 10.77 3.72 10.26
CA THR A 109 9.91 4.91 10.33
C THR A 109 9.60 5.45 8.94
N ALA A 110 10.41 5.10 7.94
CA ALA A 110 10.22 5.43 6.54
C ALA A 110 10.78 4.33 5.64
N THR A 111 10.31 4.26 4.38
CA THR A 111 10.75 3.25 3.40
C THR A 111 12.26 3.29 3.13
N LYS A 112 12.89 4.46 3.29
CA LYS A 112 14.34 4.59 3.19
C LYS A 112 15.12 3.82 4.25
N ASP A 113 14.51 3.50 5.39
CA ASP A 113 15.12 2.72 6.47
C ASP A 113 15.21 1.22 6.12
N CYS A 114 14.46 0.80 5.09
CA CYS A 114 14.38 -0.57 4.64
C CYS A 114 15.36 -0.87 3.49
N GLY A 115 15.65 -2.15 3.29
CA GLY A 115 16.45 -2.62 2.17
C GLY A 115 15.83 -2.22 0.82
N LEU A 116 16.63 -2.23 -0.23
CA LEU A 116 16.18 -1.78 -1.56
C LEU A 116 14.98 -2.59 -2.09
N GLY A 117 14.87 -3.87 -1.70
CA GLY A 117 13.75 -4.76 -2.02
C GLY A 117 12.54 -4.68 -1.07
N GLN A 118 12.46 -3.66 -0.21
CA GLN A 118 11.47 -3.55 0.88
C GLN A 118 10.88 -2.14 0.99
N TYR A 119 9.77 -2.01 1.69
CA TYR A 119 9.13 -0.75 2.09
C TYR A 119 8.75 -0.77 3.56
N CYS A 120 8.50 0.41 4.14
CA CYS A 120 8.06 0.51 5.52
C CYS A 120 6.53 0.47 5.59
N GLU A 121 5.98 -0.54 6.23
CA GLU A 121 4.53 -0.68 6.40
C GLU A 121 4.04 0.29 7.49
N SER A 122 3.20 1.24 7.13
CA SER A 122 2.74 2.33 8.00
C SER A 122 1.95 1.85 9.23
N GLY A 123 1.28 0.70 9.14
CA GLY A 123 0.57 0.09 10.28
C GLY A 123 1.47 -0.71 11.23
N GLY A 124 2.60 -1.23 10.74
CA GLY A 124 3.47 -2.13 11.48
C GLY A 124 4.80 -1.52 11.95
N GLY A 125 5.24 -0.42 11.33
CA GLY A 125 6.57 0.14 11.54
C GLY A 125 7.66 -0.88 11.24
N GLN A 126 7.40 -1.80 10.30
CA GLN A 126 8.28 -2.91 9.94
C GLN A 126 8.54 -2.93 8.44
N CYS A 127 9.76 -3.31 8.07
CA CYS A 127 10.14 -3.50 6.68
C CYS A 127 9.49 -4.76 6.11
N ALA A 128 8.68 -4.57 5.07
CA ALA A 128 8.02 -5.62 4.32
C ALA A 128 8.57 -5.70 2.88
N PRO A 129 8.57 -6.87 2.22
CA PRO A 129 8.99 -7.00 0.82
C PRO A 129 8.16 -6.09 -0.11
N LEU A 130 8.78 -5.48 -1.11
CA LEU A 130 8.06 -4.73 -2.14
C LEU A 130 7.09 -5.65 -2.90
N PRO A 131 5.82 -5.24 -3.08
CA PRO A 131 4.89 -5.94 -3.95
C PRO A 131 5.41 -6.05 -5.39
N THR A 132 4.80 -6.95 -6.17
CA THR A 132 5.07 -7.00 -7.61
C THR A 132 4.68 -5.66 -8.26
N ASP A 133 5.48 -5.19 -9.22
CA ASP A 133 5.35 -3.89 -9.90
C ASP A 133 5.62 -2.65 -9.04
N TRP A 134 6.15 -2.82 -7.83
CA TRP A 134 6.66 -1.72 -6.99
C TRP A 134 8.17 -1.60 -7.12
N CYS A 135 8.67 -0.39 -6.93
CA CYS A 135 10.08 -0.07 -7.08
C CYS A 135 10.50 1.04 -6.13
N ARG A 136 11.80 1.14 -5.92
CA ARG A 136 12.47 2.29 -5.30
C ARG A 136 13.52 2.90 -6.23
N GLN A 137 13.93 2.14 -7.24
CA GLN A 137 14.81 2.59 -8.31
C GLN A 137 14.48 1.88 -9.62
N ASP A 138 14.88 2.48 -10.73
CA ASP A 138 14.59 2.02 -12.10
C ASP A 138 15.09 0.60 -12.38
N SER A 139 16.21 0.18 -11.76
CA SER A 139 16.77 -1.16 -11.96
C SER A 139 15.93 -2.30 -11.36
N GLN A 140 14.93 -1.98 -10.55
CA GLN A 140 13.96 -2.96 -10.04
C GLN A 140 12.82 -3.21 -11.01
N CYS A 141 12.63 -2.33 -11.99
CA CYS A 141 11.61 -2.49 -13.02
C CYS A 141 12.16 -3.37 -14.15
N SER A 142 11.31 -4.27 -14.65
CA SER A 142 11.69 -5.22 -15.70
C SER A 142 10.70 -5.17 -16.86
N GLY A 143 11.16 -5.52 -18.06
CA GLY A 143 10.31 -5.53 -19.26
C GLY A 143 10.16 -4.15 -19.91
N LEU A 144 8.91 -3.78 -20.24
CA LEU A 144 8.58 -2.50 -20.91
C LEU A 144 8.46 -1.32 -19.93
N THR A 145 8.36 -1.60 -18.63
CA THR A 145 8.38 -0.59 -17.57
C THR A 145 9.82 -0.42 -17.13
N VAL A 146 10.44 0.70 -17.47
CA VAL A 146 11.86 0.97 -17.20
C VAL A 146 12.07 2.02 -16.11
N LEU A 147 10.98 2.64 -15.64
CA LEU A 147 11.08 3.78 -14.74
C LEU A 147 10.31 3.52 -13.46
N CYS A 148 10.91 3.94 -12.35
CA CYS A 148 10.21 4.02 -11.10
C CYS A 148 9.51 5.37 -10.98
N SER A 149 8.19 5.37 -10.76
CA SER A 149 7.40 6.60 -10.69
C SER A 149 7.87 7.58 -9.62
N ASN A 150 8.61 7.09 -8.61
CA ASN A 150 9.24 7.89 -7.58
C ASN A 150 10.77 7.84 -7.73
N ARG A 151 11.34 8.67 -8.62
CA ARG A 151 12.80 8.71 -8.87
C ARG A 151 13.60 9.41 -7.76
N ALA A 152 12.95 10.05 -6.80
CA ALA A 152 13.65 10.71 -5.70
C ALA A 152 14.33 9.66 -4.82
N GLN A 153 15.63 9.42 -5.05
CA GLN A 153 16.43 8.54 -4.18
C GLN A 153 16.31 9.04 -2.74
N GLY A 154 15.65 8.23 -1.90
CA GLY A 154 15.37 8.60 -0.51
C GLY A 154 13.95 9.10 -0.22
N SER A 155 13.01 8.97 -1.17
CA SER A 155 11.58 9.15 -0.88
C SER A 155 11.15 8.21 0.25
N ASP A 156 10.32 8.73 1.15
CA ASP A 156 9.77 7.94 2.26
C ASP A 156 8.70 6.93 1.76
N PHE A 157 8.32 7.01 0.48
CA PHE A 157 7.34 6.18 -0.19
C PHE A 157 7.97 5.41 -1.37
N PRO A 158 7.63 4.13 -1.55
CA PRO A 158 7.98 3.40 -2.77
C PRO A 158 7.20 3.94 -3.97
N GLY A 159 7.74 3.75 -5.18
CA GLY A 159 7.07 4.03 -6.44
C GLY A 159 6.49 2.77 -7.09
N ARG A 160 5.87 2.95 -8.26
CA ARG A 160 5.43 1.86 -9.15
C ARG A 160 6.28 1.85 -10.41
N CYS A 161 6.46 0.66 -10.98
CA CYS A 161 7.10 0.51 -12.27
C CYS A 161 6.16 1.02 -13.36
N VAL A 162 6.59 2.07 -14.05
CA VAL A 162 5.87 2.74 -15.12
C VAL A 162 6.71 2.74 -16.40
N GLN A 163 6.05 2.94 -17.54
CA GLN A 163 6.74 3.10 -18.83
C GLN A 163 7.31 4.51 -18.97
N CYS A 164 6.65 5.49 -18.39
CA CYS A 164 6.99 6.90 -18.48
C CYS A 164 6.54 7.66 -17.23
N ILE A 165 7.20 8.78 -16.96
CA ILE A 165 6.80 9.79 -15.99
C ILE A 165 6.39 11.07 -16.72
N ASP A 166 7.09 11.38 -17.81
CA ASP A 166 6.74 12.47 -18.72
C ASP A 166 6.81 12.02 -20.19
N ASP A 167 6.36 12.88 -21.09
CA ASP A 167 6.33 12.61 -22.53
C ASP A 167 7.72 12.33 -23.13
N GLY A 168 8.79 12.82 -22.49
CA GLY A 168 10.17 12.60 -22.91
C GLY A 168 10.66 11.18 -22.67
N ASP A 169 10.01 10.42 -21.79
CA ASP A 169 10.32 9.02 -21.54
C ASP A 169 9.76 8.08 -22.64
N CYS A 170 8.88 8.58 -23.52
CA CYS A 170 8.27 7.79 -24.59
C CYS A 170 9.03 7.94 -25.93
N ASP A 171 9.52 6.84 -26.50
CA ASP A 171 10.24 6.81 -27.80
C ASP A 171 9.44 7.47 -28.95
N ALA A 172 8.11 7.37 -28.89
CA ALA A 172 7.17 8.12 -29.73
C ALA A 172 5.79 8.14 -29.05
N GLY A 173 5.35 9.28 -28.52
CA GLY A 173 4.05 9.35 -27.87
C GLY A 173 3.94 10.34 -26.71
N PHE A 174 2.94 10.09 -25.87
CA PHE A 174 2.64 10.82 -24.65
C PHE A 174 2.56 9.87 -23.48
N CYS A 175 2.98 10.37 -22.32
CA CYS A 175 2.79 9.68 -21.08
C CYS A 175 1.39 9.97 -20.53
N VAL A 176 0.53 8.95 -20.51
CA VAL A 176 -0.80 9.07 -19.91
C VAL A 176 -0.83 8.43 -18.53
N PRO A 177 -1.58 8.99 -17.56
CA PRO A 177 -1.81 8.33 -16.27
C PRO A 177 -2.37 6.91 -16.46
N PRO A 178 -1.88 5.89 -15.72
CA PRO A 178 -0.96 5.96 -14.59
C PRO A 178 0.55 5.77 -14.95
N GLY A 179 1.01 6.20 -16.13
CA GLY A 179 2.42 6.12 -16.56
C GLY A 179 2.66 5.15 -17.73
N VAL A 180 1.78 5.17 -18.73
CA VAL A 180 1.85 4.32 -19.93
C VAL A 180 2.15 5.18 -21.15
N CYS A 181 3.09 4.76 -21.99
CA CYS A 181 3.35 5.44 -23.25
C CYS A 181 2.25 5.11 -24.26
N GLN A 182 1.51 6.12 -24.70
CA GLN A 182 0.57 6.01 -25.81
C GLN A 182 1.16 6.66 -27.05
N ALA A 183 1.01 6.00 -28.20
CA ALA A 183 1.45 6.56 -29.48
C ALA A 183 0.78 7.92 -29.72
N ALA A 184 1.53 8.86 -30.29
CA ALA A 184 0.97 10.15 -30.63
C ALA A 184 -0.23 9.96 -31.58
N PRO A 185 -1.35 10.71 -31.38
CA PRO A 185 -2.44 10.66 -32.32
C PRO A 185 -1.88 10.98 -33.69
N THR A 186 -2.21 10.14 -34.65
CA THR A 186 -1.82 10.40 -36.03
C THR A 186 -2.55 11.68 -36.48
N THR A 187 -2.03 12.38 -37.49
CA THR A 187 -2.61 13.64 -38.01
C THR A 187 -4.08 13.53 -38.46
N ASN A 188 -4.69 12.35 -38.41
CA ASN A 188 -6.09 12.08 -38.71
C ASN A 188 -6.99 11.90 -37.47
N ASP A 189 -6.44 11.96 -36.24
CA ASP A 189 -7.21 11.69 -35.01
C ASP A 189 -7.76 12.96 -34.34
N CYS A 190 -7.40 14.15 -34.82
CA CYS A 190 -8.03 15.39 -34.39
C CYS A 190 -9.44 15.49 -34.98
N GLY A 191 -10.44 15.70 -34.11
CA GLY A 191 -11.83 15.87 -34.51
C GLY A 191 -12.03 17.05 -35.48
N PRO A 192 -13.20 17.16 -36.13
CA PRO A 192 -13.50 18.27 -37.02
C PRO A 192 -13.20 19.63 -36.35
N ASN A 193 -12.64 20.56 -37.12
CA ASN A 193 -12.30 21.92 -36.67
C ASN A 193 -11.21 21.98 -35.59
N SER A 194 -10.26 21.03 -35.63
CA SER A 194 -9.08 21.04 -34.78
C SER A 194 -7.84 20.64 -35.57
N GLN A 195 -6.68 21.19 -35.17
CA GLN A 195 -5.38 20.86 -35.76
C GLN A 195 -4.45 20.28 -34.71
N PRO A 196 -3.63 19.28 -35.08
CA PRO A 196 -2.61 18.75 -34.17
C PRO A 196 -1.57 19.84 -33.89
N VAL A 197 -1.29 20.07 -32.60
CA VAL A 197 -0.15 20.91 -32.17
C VAL A 197 1.02 20.03 -31.72
N ALA A 198 2.21 20.62 -31.63
CA ALA A 198 3.37 19.95 -31.03
C ALA A 198 3.00 19.49 -29.62
N GLY A 199 3.29 18.21 -29.30
CA GLY A 199 2.79 17.59 -28.06
C GLY A 199 1.47 16.84 -28.21
N GLY A 200 0.98 16.59 -29.44
CA GLY A 200 -0.14 15.69 -29.75
C GLY A 200 -1.47 16.02 -29.11
N ARG A 201 -1.61 17.24 -28.58
CA ARG A 201 -2.91 17.83 -28.29
C ARG A 201 -3.53 18.33 -29.60
N CYS A 202 -4.86 18.32 -29.66
CA CYS A 202 -5.58 19.00 -30.71
C CYS A 202 -5.91 20.42 -30.22
N ARG A 203 -5.65 21.41 -31.07
CA ARG A 203 -6.06 22.80 -30.82
C ARG A 203 -7.20 23.13 -31.76
N CYS A 204 -8.28 23.70 -31.24
CA CYS A 204 -9.38 24.14 -32.09
C CYS A 204 -8.92 25.17 -33.12
N ASP A 205 -9.45 25.04 -34.33
CA ASP A 205 -9.29 26.02 -35.40
C ASP A 205 -9.82 27.39 -34.95
N PRO A 206 -9.28 28.51 -35.46
CA PRO A 206 -9.81 29.83 -35.15
C PRO A 206 -11.33 29.93 -35.38
N GLY A 207 -12.08 30.36 -34.37
CA GLY A 207 -13.54 30.43 -34.38
C GLY A 207 -14.25 29.24 -33.73
N PHE A 208 -13.49 28.28 -33.21
CA PHE A 208 -13.99 27.14 -32.44
C PHE A 208 -13.37 27.14 -31.04
N VAL A 209 -14.12 26.64 -30.06
CA VAL A 209 -13.70 26.45 -28.66
C VAL A 209 -13.93 24.99 -28.28
N ASP A 210 -13.13 24.50 -27.34
CA ASP A 210 -13.29 23.16 -26.79
C ASP A 210 -14.56 23.10 -25.95
N ASP A 211 -15.32 22.01 -26.06
CA ASP A 211 -16.42 21.72 -25.15
C ASP A 211 -15.95 20.73 -24.05
N ASP A 212 -16.77 20.51 -23.03
CA ASP A 212 -16.42 19.60 -21.92
C ASP A 212 -16.19 18.14 -22.37
N SER A 213 -16.53 17.81 -23.62
CA SER A 213 -16.31 16.49 -24.23
C SER A 213 -15.03 16.40 -25.05
N GLY A 214 -14.24 17.47 -25.15
CA GLY A 214 -13.02 17.53 -25.95
C GLY A 214 -13.29 17.81 -27.45
N ALA A 215 -14.48 18.28 -27.81
CA ALA A 215 -14.87 18.56 -29.18
C ALA A 215 -14.86 20.06 -29.49
N CYS A 216 -14.28 20.44 -30.63
CA CYS A 216 -14.23 21.83 -31.08
C CYS A 216 -15.57 22.26 -31.68
N VAL A 217 -16.36 23.03 -30.91
CA VAL A 217 -17.64 23.61 -31.32
C VAL A 217 -17.47 25.08 -31.74
N PRO A 218 -18.29 25.61 -32.65
CA PRO A 218 -18.22 27.02 -33.03
C PRO A 218 -18.33 27.89 -31.77
N ALA A 219 -17.44 28.87 -31.61
CA ALA A 219 -17.58 29.88 -30.57
C ALA A 219 -18.95 30.56 -30.79
N SER A 220 -19.90 30.25 -29.92
CA SER A 220 -21.27 30.73 -30.04
C SER A 220 -21.24 32.24 -30.23
N ALA A 221 -21.78 32.71 -31.35
CA ALA A 221 -22.00 34.13 -31.60
C ALA A 221 -23.10 34.65 -30.66
N GLY A 222 -22.80 34.77 -29.38
CA GLY A 222 -23.57 35.46 -28.37
C GLY A 222 -22.60 36.36 -27.61
N GLU A 223 -22.75 37.68 -27.54
CA GLU A 223 -23.85 38.56 -27.89
C GLU A 223 -23.27 39.87 -28.46
N GLY A 224 -24.10 40.60 -29.21
CA GLY A 224 -23.68 41.76 -29.98
C GLY A 224 -23.03 42.87 -29.15
N GLU A 225 -21.96 43.43 -29.73
CA GLU A 225 -21.30 44.64 -29.28
C GLU A 225 -22.29 45.81 -29.30
N GLY A 226 -22.69 46.25 -28.10
CA GLY A 226 -23.36 47.51 -27.87
C GLY A 226 -22.34 48.61 -27.68
N GLU A 227 -22.07 49.39 -28.73
CA GLU A 227 -21.22 50.58 -28.67
C GLU A 227 -21.89 51.67 -27.82
N GLY A 228 -21.50 51.74 -26.56
CA GLY A 228 -21.91 52.78 -25.61
C GLY A 228 -20.70 53.60 -25.18
N GLU A 229 -20.49 54.73 -25.85
CA GLU A 229 -19.53 55.75 -25.40
C GLU A 229 -20.06 56.41 -24.12
N GLY A 230 -19.57 55.93 -22.98
CA GLY A 230 -19.82 56.49 -21.67
C GLY A 230 -18.50 56.73 -20.95
N GLU A 231 -17.94 57.93 -21.12
CA GLU A 231 -16.90 58.46 -20.23
C GLU A 231 -17.53 58.61 -18.83
N GLY A 232 -17.27 57.62 -17.98
CA GLY A 232 -17.76 57.52 -16.62
C GLY A 232 -16.66 56.97 -15.72
N ASP A 233 -15.64 57.80 -15.51
CA ASP A 233 -14.62 57.66 -14.47
C ASP A 233 -15.30 57.37 -13.12
N THR A 234 -15.37 56.09 -12.76
CA THR A 234 -15.92 55.61 -11.49
C THR A 234 -14.99 54.56 -10.91
N GLY A 235 -13.80 55.01 -10.47
CA GLY A 235 -13.06 54.40 -9.36
C GLY A 235 -12.90 52.89 -9.40
N GLY A 236 -12.51 52.33 -10.55
CA GLY A 236 -12.03 50.96 -10.63
C GLY A 236 -10.79 50.85 -9.75
N GLY A 237 -10.87 50.03 -8.71
CA GLY A 237 -9.68 49.61 -7.99
C GLY A 237 -8.84 48.82 -8.97
N ASP A 238 -7.83 49.47 -9.55
CA ASP A 238 -6.66 48.81 -10.13
C ASP A 238 -6.00 48.07 -8.96
N GLY A 239 -6.54 46.92 -8.62
CA GLY A 239 -5.84 45.99 -7.78
C GLY A 239 -4.57 45.55 -8.51
N ASP A 240 -3.52 45.27 -7.75
CA ASP A 240 -2.25 44.90 -8.33
C ASP A 240 -2.40 43.48 -8.90
N ASP A 241 -2.21 43.32 -10.22
CA ASP A 241 -2.29 42.04 -10.95
C ASP A 241 -0.88 41.64 -11.42
N SER A 242 0.11 41.84 -10.56
CA SER A 242 1.52 41.64 -10.92
C SER A 242 2.01 40.21 -10.82
N CYS A 243 1.22 39.27 -10.26
CA CYS A 243 1.62 37.86 -10.26
C CYS A 243 1.39 37.21 -11.62
N GLU A 244 2.13 36.13 -11.91
CA GLU A 244 2.08 35.44 -13.21
C GLU A 244 0.69 34.85 -13.51
N PHE A 245 -0.13 34.65 -12.47
CA PHE A 245 -1.45 34.02 -12.57
C PHE A 245 -2.63 34.99 -12.41
N ALA A 246 -2.38 36.30 -12.27
CA ALA A 246 -3.40 37.29 -11.88
C ALA A 246 -4.58 37.55 -12.86
N LEU A 247 -4.66 36.78 -13.97
CA LEU A 247 -5.65 36.93 -15.05
C LEU A 247 -6.02 35.58 -15.67
N ASP A 248 -5.85 34.48 -14.92
CA ASP A 248 -6.19 33.14 -15.37
C ASP A 248 -7.61 32.70 -14.97
N GLN A 249 -8.36 33.62 -14.34
CA GLN A 249 -9.73 33.47 -13.84
C GLN A 249 -9.85 32.64 -12.55
N PHE A 250 -8.74 32.36 -11.88
CA PHE A 250 -8.72 31.77 -10.55
C PHE A 250 -8.15 32.76 -9.53
N CYS A 251 -8.67 32.72 -8.30
CA CYS A 251 -8.09 33.51 -7.22
C CYS A 251 -6.97 32.71 -6.56
N ASP A 252 -5.73 33.13 -6.81
CA ASP A 252 -4.50 32.42 -6.49
C ASP A 252 -3.81 32.90 -5.22
N GLU A 253 -4.42 33.83 -4.51
CA GLU A 253 -3.94 34.31 -3.22
C GLU A 253 -4.47 33.49 -2.05
N PRO A 254 -3.61 33.15 -1.06
CA PRO A 254 -2.18 33.48 -0.93
C PRO A 254 -1.23 32.39 -1.45
N ASP A 255 -1.74 31.34 -2.09
CA ASP A 255 -1.01 30.09 -2.31
C ASP A 255 -0.02 30.18 -3.50
N LEU A 256 -0.46 30.72 -4.63
CA LEU A 256 0.35 30.88 -5.84
C LEU A 256 0.74 32.34 -6.10
N CYS A 257 -0.02 33.30 -5.55
CA CYS A 257 0.25 34.72 -5.65
C CYS A 257 0.48 35.36 -4.26
N PRO A 258 1.47 36.28 -4.13
CA PRO A 258 1.56 37.14 -2.96
C PRO A 258 0.26 37.91 -2.70
N PRO A 259 -0.13 38.17 -1.44
CA PRO A 259 -1.36 38.89 -1.14
C PRO A 259 -1.43 40.29 -1.80
N GLY A 260 -2.55 40.57 -2.44
CA GLY A 260 -2.87 41.76 -3.22
C GLY A 260 -2.28 41.83 -4.64
N THR A 261 -1.68 40.77 -5.18
CA THR A 261 -1.08 40.69 -6.53
C THR A 261 -1.91 39.92 -7.58
N ASP A 262 -3.09 39.42 -7.21
CA ASP A 262 -4.11 38.79 -8.06
C ASP A 262 -5.50 39.39 -7.79
N ALA A 263 -5.63 40.69 -7.98
CA ALA A 263 -6.82 41.38 -7.54
C ALA A 263 -7.98 41.28 -8.53
N THR A 264 -7.70 41.13 -9.83
CA THR A 264 -8.74 41.04 -10.87
C THR A 264 -9.54 39.74 -10.74
N ASP A 265 -8.89 38.60 -10.51
CA ASP A 265 -9.59 37.32 -10.38
C ASP A 265 -10.17 37.14 -8.97
N CYS A 266 -9.45 37.57 -7.93
CA CYS A 266 -9.97 37.57 -6.56
C CYS A 266 -11.10 38.57 -6.30
N ALA A 267 -11.26 39.63 -7.10
CA ALA A 267 -12.37 40.59 -6.94
C ALA A 267 -13.75 39.99 -7.26
N ASN A 268 -13.79 38.92 -8.07
CA ASN A 268 -15.03 38.23 -8.46
C ASN A 268 -15.16 36.82 -7.89
N SER A 269 -14.05 36.19 -7.50
CA SER A 269 -14.11 34.92 -6.76
C SER A 269 -14.70 35.15 -5.37
N SER A 270 -15.46 34.19 -4.87
CA SER A 270 -15.96 34.24 -3.50
C SER A 270 -14.86 34.01 -2.45
N GLY A 271 -13.63 33.70 -2.89
CA GLY A 271 -12.55 33.15 -2.08
C GLY A 271 -12.83 31.73 -1.59
N ASP A 272 -13.91 31.11 -2.08
CA ASP A 272 -14.37 29.78 -1.72
C ASP A 272 -14.33 28.90 -2.97
N ILE A 273 -13.17 28.26 -3.18
CA ILE A 273 -12.92 27.39 -4.33
C ILE A 273 -14.03 26.36 -4.52
N CYS A 274 -14.61 25.83 -3.43
CA CYS A 274 -15.65 24.83 -3.52
C CYS A 274 -17.01 25.39 -3.94
N LEU A 275 -17.28 26.67 -3.66
CA LEU A 275 -18.46 27.35 -4.20
C LEU A 275 -18.28 27.62 -5.69
N ASP A 276 -17.09 28.06 -6.09
CA ASP A 276 -16.78 28.46 -7.46
C ASP A 276 -16.77 27.24 -8.41
N PHE A 277 -16.32 26.07 -7.94
CA PHE A 277 -16.38 24.81 -8.68
C PHE A 277 -17.68 24.00 -8.50
N GLY A 278 -18.60 24.47 -7.65
CA GLY A 278 -19.90 23.81 -7.43
C GLY A 278 -19.80 22.47 -6.70
N TRP A 279 -18.77 22.28 -5.87
CA TRP A 279 -18.55 21.06 -5.07
C TRP A 279 -19.48 20.98 -3.86
N TYR A 280 -19.99 22.10 -3.36
CA TYR A 280 -21.07 22.05 -2.38
C TYR A 280 -22.37 21.53 -2.98
N GLY A 281 -22.87 20.41 -2.48
CA GLY A 281 -24.14 19.82 -2.91
C GLY A 281 -24.03 18.92 -4.15
N ASP A 282 -22.83 18.47 -4.49
CA ASP A 282 -22.59 17.56 -5.61
C ASP A 282 -22.78 16.07 -5.23
N GLY A 283 -22.94 15.80 -3.92
CA GLY A 283 -23.13 14.46 -3.37
C GLY A 283 -21.83 13.75 -2.96
N THR A 284 -20.69 14.41 -3.12
CA THR A 284 -19.36 14.00 -2.64
C THR A 284 -19.02 14.84 -1.41
N CYS A 285 -18.37 14.25 -0.41
CA CYS A 285 -17.95 15.00 0.77
C CYS A 285 -16.54 15.57 0.58
N ASP A 286 -16.45 16.85 0.25
CA ASP A 286 -15.20 17.55 -0.03
C ASP A 286 -14.64 18.26 1.21
N SER A 287 -14.05 17.46 2.09
CA SER A 287 -13.52 17.93 3.39
C SER A 287 -12.40 18.97 3.32
N PHE A 288 -11.83 19.22 2.14
CA PHE A 288 -10.79 20.24 1.93
C PHE A 288 -11.36 21.64 1.67
N CYS A 289 -12.69 21.77 1.61
CA CYS A 289 -13.37 23.03 1.37
C CYS A 289 -13.26 24.04 2.52
N PRO A 290 -13.15 25.35 2.24
CA PRO A 290 -13.08 26.38 3.27
C PRO A 290 -14.33 26.48 4.15
N GLN A 291 -15.52 26.21 3.59
CA GLN A 291 -16.76 26.06 4.36
C GLN A 291 -17.11 24.58 4.55
N PRO A 292 -17.77 24.21 5.67
CA PRO A 292 -18.25 22.86 5.87
C PRO A 292 -19.21 22.47 4.75
N ASP A 293 -18.85 21.43 4.01
CA ASP A 293 -19.63 20.95 2.89
C ASP A 293 -20.98 20.37 3.37
N PRO A 294 -22.13 20.89 2.87
CA PRO A 294 -23.45 20.37 3.18
C PRO A 294 -23.62 18.87 2.93
N ASP A 295 -22.89 18.30 1.97
CA ASP A 295 -22.92 16.86 1.68
C ASP A 295 -22.28 16.03 2.81
N CYS A 296 -21.33 16.63 3.54
CA CYS A 296 -20.77 16.03 4.76
C CYS A 296 -21.71 16.18 5.98
N ALA A 297 -22.66 17.12 5.96
CA ALA A 297 -23.54 17.40 7.10
C ALA A 297 -24.82 16.53 7.14
N GLY A 298 -25.06 15.73 6.09
CA GLY A 298 -26.32 15.01 5.86
C GLY A 298 -26.41 13.54 6.31
N GLY A 299 -25.29 12.83 6.52
CA GLY A 299 -25.36 11.43 6.94
C GLY A 299 -24.00 10.75 7.06
N GLY A 300 -23.73 10.17 8.23
CA GLY A 300 -22.57 9.31 8.47
C GLY A 300 -22.69 7.96 7.76
N GLY A 301 -22.74 7.95 6.44
CA GLY A 301 -22.27 6.83 5.65
C GLY A 301 -20.80 7.09 5.37
N GLY A 302 -19.92 6.22 5.84
CA GLY A 302 -18.61 6.12 5.21
C GLY A 302 -18.76 5.67 3.75
N SER A 303 -17.63 5.38 3.13
CA SER A 303 -17.54 5.50 1.68
C SER A 303 -18.31 4.45 0.87
N ASP A 304 -18.84 3.36 1.46
CA ASP A 304 -19.54 2.27 0.74
C ASP A 304 -18.90 1.90 -0.61
N THR A 305 -17.58 2.00 -0.66
CA THR A 305 -16.81 1.97 -1.90
C THR A 305 -16.46 0.54 -2.31
N CYS A 306 -16.63 -0.46 -1.44
CA CYS A 306 -16.32 -1.84 -1.77
C CYS A 306 -17.44 -2.52 -2.57
N VAL A 307 -17.11 -3.60 -3.28
CA VAL A 307 -18.06 -4.31 -4.16
C VAL A 307 -19.19 -5.03 -3.39
N TRP A 308 -18.99 -5.25 -2.08
CA TRP A 308 -19.98 -5.85 -1.21
C TRP A 308 -20.74 -4.83 -0.35
N ALA A 309 -20.45 -3.54 -0.48
CA ALA A 309 -21.20 -2.53 0.25
C ALA A 309 -22.68 -2.51 -0.15
N ASN A 310 -23.57 -2.32 0.84
CA ASN A 310 -25.03 -2.28 0.71
C ASN A 310 -25.70 -3.64 0.39
N ASP A 311 -25.08 -4.76 0.77
CA ASP A 311 -25.69 -6.08 0.64
C ASP A 311 -26.44 -6.55 1.90
N ASN A 312 -26.46 -5.71 2.95
CA ASN A 312 -27.04 -5.92 4.28
C ASN A 312 -26.24 -6.87 5.19
N GLU A 313 -24.98 -7.16 4.87
CA GLU A 313 -24.02 -7.80 5.76
C GLU A 313 -22.83 -6.84 5.99
N CYS A 314 -22.24 -6.85 7.19
CA CYS A 314 -21.07 -6.01 7.47
C CYS A 314 -19.79 -6.77 7.08
N ASP A 315 -19.16 -6.35 6.00
CA ASP A 315 -18.06 -7.03 5.32
C ASP A 315 -16.66 -6.53 5.69
N GLU A 316 -16.60 -5.52 6.57
CA GLU A 316 -15.35 -5.03 7.13
C GLU A 316 -14.86 -5.90 8.29
N PRO A 317 -13.55 -6.23 8.37
CA PRO A 317 -12.47 -5.91 7.44
C PRO A 317 -12.15 -7.04 6.44
N VAL A 318 -12.99 -8.09 6.38
CA VAL A 318 -12.61 -9.36 5.74
C VAL A 318 -12.78 -9.30 4.22
N LEU A 319 -13.90 -8.76 3.75
CA LEU A 319 -14.24 -8.61 2.34
C LEU A 319 -14.13 -7.16 1.87
N CYS A 320 -14.23 -6.20 2.79
CA CYS A 320 -14.11 -4.77 2.52
C CYS A 320 -12.99 -4.12 3.34
N GLU A 321 -12.33 -3.10 2.78
CA GLU A 321 -11.38 -2.29 3.55
C GLU A 321 -12.14 -1.51 4.64
N PRO A 322 -11.55 -1.26 5.82
CA PRO A 322 -12.23 -0.50 6.88
C PRO A 322 -12.73 0.87 6.39
N GLY A 323 -13.99 1.21 6.67
CA GLY A 323 -14.67 2.43 6.21
C GLY A 323 -15.24 2.39 4.79
N THR A 324 -15.26 1.23 4.12
CA THR A 324 -15.75 1.03 2.75
C THR A 324 -17.04 0.23 2.62
N ASP A 325 -17.61 -0.25 3.73
CA ASP A 325 -18.93 -0.91 3.85
C ASP A 325 -19.70 -0.37 5.08
N THR A 326 -19.75 0.94 5.17
CA THR A 326 -20.28 1.59 6.35
C THR A 326 -21.80 1.64 6.39
N THR A 327 -22.55 1.55 5.30
CA THR A 327 -24.01 1.54 5.38
C THR A 327 -24.50 0.28 6.08
N ASP A 328 -23.88 -0.87 5.81
CA ASP A 328 -24.23 -2.11 6.48
C ASP A 328 -23.62 -2.21 7.88
N CYS A 329 -22.43 -1.62 8.10
CA CYS A 329 -21.78 -1.60 9.41
C CYS A 329 -22.26 -0.47 10.37
N SER A 330 -22.81 0.65 9.89
CA SER A 330 -23.23 1.82 10.72
C SER A 330 -24.66 1.73 11.23
N GLY A 331 -25.48 0.89 10.60
CA GLY A 331 -26.92 0.80 10.81
C GLY A 331 -27.38 -0.09 11.96
N GLY A 332 -26.55 -0.41 12.96
CA GLY A 332 -27.00 -1.12 14.18
C GLY A 332 -27.79 -2.41 13.93
N GLY A 333 -27.55 -3.06 12.79
CA GLY A 333 -28.30 -4.20 12.29
C GLY A 333 -27.38 -5.30 11.78
N GLY A 334 -26.25 -5.55 12.44
CA GLY A 334 -25.37 -6.66 12.04
C GLY A 334 -23.98 -6.76 12.67
N GLY A 335 -23.47 -5.72 13.34
CA GLY A 335 -22.13 -5.74 13.95
C GLY A 335 -22.15 -5.54 15.45
N SER A 336 -22.66 -6.53 16.20
CA SER A 336 -22.09 -6.83 17.53
C SER A 336 -20.57 -6.90 17.35
N GLY A 337 -19.76 -6.42 18.30
CA GLY A 337 -18.30 -6.47 18.23
C GLY A 337 -17.77 -7.90 18.14
N ASP A 338 -18.03 -8.56 17.01
CA ASP A 338 -17.94 -9.98 16.73
C ASP A 338 -17.11 -10.19 15.46
N THR A 339 -16.09 -9.36 15.33
CA THR A 339 -15.29 -9.25 14.12
C THR A 339 -14.23 -10.34 14.03
N CYS A 340 -14.06 -11.18 15.05
CA CYS A 340 -13.17 -12.34 14.98
C CYS A 340 -13.88 -13.58 14.41
N VAL A 341 -13.11 -14.52 13.85
CA VAL A 341 -13.65 -15.72 13.19
C VAL A 341 -14.38 -16.68 14.15
N TRP A 342 -14.23 -16.47 15.46
CA TRP A 342 -14.85 -17.28 16.50
C TRP A 342 -15.99 -16.59 17.25
N ALA A 343 -16.36 -15.37 16.87
CA ALA A 343 -17.22 -14.50 17.66
C ALA A 343 -18.70 -14.92 17.88
N ASN A 344 -19.05 -16.12 17.41
CA ASN A 344 -20.41 -16.66 17.39
C ASN A 344 -20.39 -18.20 17.52
N ASP A 345 -19.33 -18.77 18.09
CA ASP A 345 -19.21 -20.22 18.27
C ASP A 345 -19.77 -20.71 19.62
N ASN A 346 -20.33 -19.80 20.42
CA ASN A 346 -20.89 -19.98 21.77
C ASN A 346 -19.82 -20.13 22.88
N GLU A 347 -18.57 -19.75 22.61
CA GLU A 347 -17.49 -19.65 23.60
C GLU A 347 -16.93 -18.22 23.62
N CYS A 348 -16.63 -17.67 24.80
CA CYS A 348 -16.02 -16.34 24.89
C CYS A 348 -14.49 -16.46 24.69
N ASP A 349 -14.01 -15.99 23.55
CA ASP A 349 -12.67 -16.21 23.02
C ASP A 349 -11.71 -15.03 23.20
N GLU A 350 -12.18 -13.99 23.88
CA GLU A 350 -11.35 -12.86 24.28
C GLU A 350 -10.56 -13.14 25.57
N PRO A 351 -9.27 -12.73 25.65
CA PRO A 351 -8.44 -12.13 24.61
C PRO A 351 -7.57 -13.16 23.86
N ASN A 352 -7.83 -14.46 24.02
CA ASN A 352 -6.89 -15.51 23.64
C ASN A 352 -6.93 -15.82 22.14
N LEU A 353 -8.12 -16.01 21.58
CA LEU A 353 -8.35 -16.29 20.16
C LEU A 353 -8.90 -15.06 19.43
N CYS A 354 -9.56 -14.15 20.16
CA CYS A 354 -10.13 -12.92 19.65
C CYS A 354 -9.51 -11.68 20.33
N ALA A 355 -9.37 -10.59 19.59
CA ALA A 355 -8.97 -9.31 20.17
C ALA A 355 -10.08 -8.78 21.08
N SER A 356 -9.77 -8.00 22.11
CA SER A 356 -10.82 -7.55 23.03
C SER A 356 -11.85 -6.65 22.31
N GLY A 357 -13.14 -6.89 22.56
CA GLY A 357 -14.29 -6.29 21.88
C GLY A 357 -14.58 -6.85 20.48
N THR A 358 -14.04 -8.02 20.11
CA THR A 358 -14.22 -8.68 18.81
C THR A 358 -14.93 -10.04 18.88
N ASP A 359 -15.35 -10.48 20.08
CA ASP A 359 -16.27 -11.59 20.34
C ASP A 359 -17.34 -11.19 21.37
N THR A 360 -18.09 -10.13 21.07
CA THR A 360 -19.08 -9.63 22.01
C THR A 360 -20.39 -10.40 22.00
N THR A 361 -20.77 -11.22 21.02
CA THR A 361 -22.00 -12.01 21.11
C THR A 361 -21.85 -13.10 22.15
N ASP A 362 -20.69 -13.77 22.18
CA ASP A 362 -20.44 -14.81 23.17
C ASP A 362 -19.95 -14.22 24.51
N CYS A 363 -19.29 -13.04 24.51
CA CYS A 363 -18.83 -12.37 25.73
C CYS A 363 -19.82 -11.33 26.35
N SER A 364 -20.78 -10.75 25.61
CA SER A 364 -21.72 -9.71 26.12
C SER A 364 -22.88 -10.28 26.93
N GLY A 365 -23.07 -11.59 26.85
CA GLY A 365 -24.12 -12.35 27.50
C GLY A 365 -23.77 -12.86 28.90
N GLY A 366 -22.85 -12.26 29.65
CA GLY A 366 -22.56 -12.73 31.02
C GLY A 366 -22.12 -14.20 31.06
N GLY A 367 -21.35 -14.64 30.07
CA GLY A 367 -20.42 -15.74 30.25
C GLY A 367 -19.42 -15.27 31.29
N SER A 368 -19.60 -15.78 32.51
CA SER A 368 -18.82 -15.48 33.70
C SER A 368 -17.35 -15.32 33.32
N GLY A 369 -16.66 -14.36 33.94
CA GLY A 369 -15.20 -14.26 33.85
C GLY A 369 -14.59 -15.47 34.53
N ASP A 370 -14.84 -16.65 34.01
CA ASP A 370 -14.50 -18.01 34.42
C ASP A 370 -13.71 -18.67 33.28
N THR A 371 -12.94 -17.86 32.57
CA THR A 371 -12.20 -18.26 31.38
C THR A 371 -10.95 -19.05 31.73
N CYS A 372 -10.57 -19.15 33.00
CA CYS A 372 -9.45 -19.98 33.43
C CYS A 372 -9.86 -21.45 33.64
N ILE A 373 -8.89 -22.36 33.50
CA ILE A 373 -9.11 -23.82 33.62
C ILE A 373 -9.62 -24.28 34.99
N TRP A 374 -9.46 -23.43 36.02
CA TRP A 374 -9.87 -23.73 37.39
C TRP A 374 -11.18 -23.06 37.81
N ALA A 375 -11.79 -22.25 36.94
CA ALA A 375 -13.05 -21.61 37.28
C ALA A 375 -14.20 -22.63 37.43
N ASN A 376 -15.18 -22.31 38.27
CA ASN A 376 -16.34 -23.15 38.61
C ASN A 376 -16.01 -24.43 39.41
N ASP A 377 -14.88 -24.48 40.11
CA ASP A 377 -14.52 -25.60 40.99
C ASP A 377 -14.94 -25.40 42.46
N ASN A 378 -15.58 -24.27 42.77
CA ASN A 378 -15.99 -23.78 44.09
C ASN A 378 -14.83 -23.28 44.98
N PHE A 379 -13.67 -22.99 44.42
CA PHE A 379 -12.58 -22.28 45.08
C PHE A 379 -12.24 -21.00 44.31
N CYS A 380 -11.93 -19.93 45.05
CA CYS A 380 -11.44 -18.70 44.44
C CYS A 380 -9.93 -18.82 44.18
N ASP A 381 -9.56 -18.84 42.91
CA ASP A 381 -8.22 -19.13 42.40
C ASP A 381 -7.47 -17.90 41.88
N GLU A 382 -8.06 -16.71 42.00
CA GLU A 382 -7.41 -15.43 41.73
C GLU A 382 -6.64 -14.86 42.94
N PRO A 383 -5.43 -14.31 42.73
CA PRO A 383 -4.68 -14.17 41.47
C PRO A 383 -3.65 -15.28 41.23
N ASP A 384 -3.68 -16.37 42.00
CA ASP A 384 -2.57 -17.32 42.09
C ASP A 384 -2.58 -18.36 40.96
N LEU A 385 -3.75 -18.91 40.62
CA LEU A 385 -3.94 -19.94 39.58
C LEU A 385 -4.73 -19.43 38.38
N CYS A 386 -5.44 -18.30 38.52
CA CYS A 386 -6.20 -17.63 37.48
C CYS A 386 -5.81 -16.15 37.37
N ALA A 387 -5.90 -15.58 36.16
CA ALA A 387 -5.68 -14.15 35.96
C ALA A 387 -6.84 -13.36 36.58
N PRO A 388 -6.63 -12.12 37.06
CA PRO A 388 -7.72 -11.33 37.64
C PRO A 388 -8.90 -11.16 36.68
N GLY A 389 -10.12 -11.45 37.14
CA GLY A 389 -11.36 -11.44 36.35
C GLY A 389 -11.62 -12.70 35.49
N THR A 390 -10.90 -13.80 35.73
CA THR A 390 -11.03 -15.09 35.02
C THR A 390 -11.49 -16.28 35.89
N ASP A 391 -11.78 -16.07 37.18
CA ASP A 391 -12.53 -16.96 38.09
C ASP A 391 -13.62 -16.22 38.91
N THR A 392 -14.54 -15.54 38.23
CA THR A 392 -15.52 -14.66 38.88
C THR A 392 -16.69 -15.37 39.56
N THR A 393 -17.01 -16.61 39.17
CA THR A 393 -18.11 -17.37 39.81
C THR A 393 -17.76 -17.78 41.23
N ASP A 394 -16.51 -18.18 41.49
CA ASP A 394 -16.10 -18.68 42.79
C ASP A 394 -15.44 -17.60 43.69
N CYS A 395 -15.02 -16.47 43.09
CA CYS A 395 -14.44 -15.31 43.81
C CYS A 395 -15.43 -14.18 44.20
N ALA A 396 -16.74 -14.37 44.01
CA ALA A 396 -17.78 -13.35 44.27
C ALA A 396 -18.18 -13.14 45.75
#